data_AF-A0A7X7LAF5-F1
#
_entry.id   AF-A0A7X7LAF5-F1
#
_cell.length_a   1.000
_cell.length_b   1.000
_cell.length_c   1.000
_cell.angle_alpha   90.00
_cell.angle_beta   90.00
_cell.angle_gamma   90.00
#
_symmetry.space_group_name_H-M   'P 1'
#
loop_
_entity.id
_entity.type
_entity.pdbx_description
1 polymer ?
#
loop_
_entity_poly.entity_id
_entity_poly.type
_entity_poly.pdbx_seq_one_letter_code
_entity_poly.pdbx_strand_id
1 'polypeptide(L)' 'QFEKLWGDVTWLPEFACGFFVVERRRGQQLKDPAQLDRWVRDGSRDYVASKSRFNR' A
#
# COMPACT_ATOMS: atom_id res chain seq x y z
N GLN A 1 -17.18 -14.85 12.40
CA GLN A 1 -16.53 -14.45 11.13
C GLN A 1 -15.09 -14.94 11.20
N PHE A 2 -14.61 -15.63 10.16
CA PHE A 2 -13.20 -16.02 10.03
C PHE A 2 -12.62 -15.37 8.78
N GLU A 3 -11.43 -14.80 8.89
CA GLU A 3 -10.73 -14.13 7.79
C GLU A 3 -9.40 -14.82 7.51
N LYS A 4 -9.03 -14.91 6.24
CA LYS A 4 -7.70 -15.34 5.80
C LYS A 4 -6.99 -14.11 5.24
N LEU A 5 -5.87 -13.74 5.85
CA LEU A 5 -5.07 -12.59 5.44
C LEU A 5 -3.74 -13.07 4.85
N TRP A 6 -3.32 -12.42 3.77
CA TRP A 6 -2.04 -12.65 3.10
C TRP A 6 -0.96 -11.65 3.53
N GLY A 7 -1.18 -10.91 4.64
CA GLY A 7 -0.34 -9.78 5.03
C GLY A 7 1.05 -10.20 5.53
N ASP A 8 1.16 -11.35 6.16
CA ASP A 8 2.42 -11.98 6.55
C ASP A 8 2.41 -13.44 6.13
N VAL A 9 3.37 -13.78 5.27
CA VAL A 9 3.61 -15.14 4.78
C VAL A 9 5.08 -15.54 4.99
N THR A 10 5.84 -14.75 5.75
CA THR A 10 7.28 -15.00 5.98
C THR A 10 7.55 -16.26 6.78
N TRP A 11 6.53 -16.81 7.44
CA TRP A 11 6.61 -18.07 8.18
C TRP A 11 6.48 -19.32 7.28
N LEU A 12 6.04 -19.18 6.02
CA LEU A 12 5.88 -20.31 5.12
C LEU A 12 7.26 -20.84 4.64
N PRO A 13 7.61 -22.11 4.91
CA PRO A 13 8.94 -22.63 4.61
C PRO A 13 9.23 -22.75 3.11
N GLU A 14 8.20 -22.76 2.26
CA GLU A 14 8.34 -22.89 0.81
C GLU A 14 8.81 -21.57 0.14
N PHE A 15 8.70 -20.44 0.84
CA PHE A 15 8.97 -19.12 0.27
C PHE A 15 10.11 -18.40 1.00
N ALA A 16 11.23 -18.18 0.31
CA ALA A 16 12.29 -17.30 0.78
C ALA A 16 11.88 -15.82 0.59
N CYS A 17 11.06 -15.31 1.51
CA CYS A 17 10.55 -13.94 1.48
C CYS A 17 10.72 -13.23 2.83
N GLY A 18 10.64 -11.90 2.81
CA GLY A 18 10.83 -11.06 3.99
C GLY A 18 10.28 -9.65 3.77
N PHE A 19 10.32 -8.85 4.83
CA PHE A 19 9.89 -7.45 4.77
C PHE A 19 11.06 -6.51 4.46
N PHE A 20 10.77 -5.45 3.72
CA PHE A 20 11.72 -4.35 3.50
C PHE A 20 11.02 -3.02 3.77
N VAL A 21 11.75 -2.07 4.34
CA VAL A 21 11.21 -0.75 4.70
C VAL A 21 11.07 0.10 3.43
N VAL A 22 9.94 0.80 3.32
CA VAL A 22 9.65 1.73 2.22
C VAL A 22 9.05 3.02 2.76
N GLU A 23 9.13 4.09 1.96
CA GLU A 23 8.41 5.32 2.27
C GLU A 23 6.91 5.04 2.39
N ARG A 24 6.27 5.66 3.40
CA ARG A 24 4.82 5.55 3.67
C ARG A 24 3.97 5.74 2.40
N ARG A 25 4.34 6.69 1.55
CA ARG A 25 3.62 7.02 0.30
C ARG A 25 3.50 5.85 -0.67
N ARG A 26 4.40 4.87 -0.62
CA ARG A 26 4.36 3.66 -1.45
C ARG A 26 3.23 2.70 -1.06
N GLY A 27 2.83 2.67 0.22
CA GLY A 27 1.94 1.64 0.77
C GLY A 27 0.84 2.16 1.70
N GLN A 28 0.52 3.45 1.62
CA GLN A 28 -0.53 4.04 2.46
C GLN A 28 -1.91 3.53 2.03
N GLN A 29 -2.60 2.84 2.94
CA GLN A 29 -3.99 2.43 2.74
C GLN A 29 -4.93 3.61 3.04
N LEU A 30 -5.92 3.81 2.16
CA LEU A 30 -7.00 4.78 2.32
C LEU A 30 -8.29 4.02 2.63
N LYS A 31 -8.46 3.68 3.90
CA LYS A 31 -9.58 2.87 4.41
C LYS A 31 -10.80 3.69 4.82
N ASP A 32 -10.60 5.00 5.02
CA ASP A 32 -11.65 5.92 5.45
C ASP A 32 -11.69 7.17 4.55
N PRO A 33 -12.88 7.66 4.14
CA PRO A 33 -13.01 8.86 3.31
C PRO A 33 -12.33 10.11 3.87
N ALA A 34 -12.26 10.27 5.19
CA ALA A 34 -11.60 11.42 5.83
C ALA A 34 -10.08 11.47 5.54
N GLN A 35 -9.48 10.37 5.08
CA GLN A 35 -8.06 10.32 4.73
C GLN A 35 -7.74 10.97 3.38
N LEU A 36 -8.76 11.25 2.55
CA LEU A 36 -8.58 11.77 1.19
C LEU A 36 -8.03 13.20 1.16
N ASP A 37 -8.49 14.09 2.04
CA ASP A 37 -8.04 15.49 2.07
C ASP A 37 -6.52 15.57 2.29
N ARG A 38 -6.03 14.87 3.33
CA ARG A 38 -4.61 14.81 3.64
C ARG A 38 -3.80 14.19 2.51
N TRP A 39 -4.29 13.10 1.91
CA TRP A 39 -3.61 12.39 0.81
C TRP A 39 -3.42 13.25 -0.45
N VAL A 40 -4.35 14.17 -0.72
CA VAL A 40 -4.20 15.16 -1.79
C VAL A 40 -3.20 16.25 -1.38
N ARG A 41 -3.33 16.79 -0.16
CA ARG A 41 -2.55 17.95 0.30
C ARG A 41 -1.08 17.64 0.58
N ASP A 42 -0.78 16.42 1.01
CA ASP A 42 0.60 15.99 1.30
C ASP A 42 1.38 15.53 0.04
N GLY A 43 0.73 15.55 -1.14
CA GLY A 43 1.31 15.16 -2.42
C GLY A 43 1.39 13.65 -2.65
N SER A 44 0.81 12.82 -1.78
CA SER A 44 0.81 11.36 -1.92
C SER A 44 0.02 10.91 -3.16
N ARG A 45 -1.08 11.61 -3.50
CA ARG A 45 -1.81 11.37 -4.76
C ARG A 45 -0.89 11.50 -5.98
N ASP A 46 -0.18 12.61 -6.07
CA ASP A 46 0.66 12.93 -7.24
C ASP A 46 1.85 11.98 -7.32
N TYR A 47 2.42 11.60 -6.17
CA TYR A 47 3.43 10.55 -6.10
C TYR A 47 2.92 9.24 -6.72
N VAL A 48 1.74 8.75 -6.33
CA VAL A 48 1.16 7.50 -6.89
C VAL A 48 0.88 7.65 -8.39
N ALA A 49 0.29 8.77 -8.82
CA ALA A 49 0.02 9.06 -10.23
C ALA A 49 1.28 9.08 -11.11
N SER A 50 2.45 9.40 -10.53
CA SER A 50 3.73 9.35 -11.25
C SER A 50 4.25 7.94 -11.53
N LYS A 51 3.84 6.94 -10.73
CA LYS A 51 4.37 5.56 -10.81
C LYS A 51 3.64 4.68 -11.82
N SER A 52 2.38 5.00 -12.10
CA SER A 52 1.50 4.20 -12.94
C SER A 52 0.60 5.12 -13.74
N ARG A 53 0.56 4.95 -15.06
CA ARG A 53 -0.45 5.57 -15.91
C ARG A 53 -1.34 4.48 -16.47
N PHE A 54 -2.64 4.58 -16.25
CA PHE A 54 -3.60 3.83 -17.03
C PHE A 54 -3.73 4.54 -18.38
N ASN A 55 -3.17 3.96 -19.43
CA ASN A 55 -3.44 4.43 -20.78
C ASN A 55 -4.91 4.13 -21.10
N ARG A 56 -5.60 5.11 -21.67
CA ARG A 56 -7.00 4.99 -22.09
C ARG A 56 -7.11 4.22 -23.39
#